data_AF-A0A379LSP7-F1
#
_entry.id   AF-A0A379LSP7-F1
#
_cell.length_a   1.000
_cell.length_b   1.000
_cell.length_c   1.000
_cell.angle_alpha   90.00
_cell.angle_beta   90.00
_cell.angle_gamma   90.00
#
_symmetry.space_group_name_H-M   'P 1'
#
loop_
_entity.id
_entity.type
_entity.pdbx_description
1 polymer ?
#
loop_
_entity_poly.entity_id
_entity_poly.type
_entity_poly.pdbx_seq_one_letter_code
_entity_poly.pdbx_strand_id
1 'polypeptide(L)' 'MKNLPGVKVDVARYATGNPIDPGTYTLDIFLNGRQIGRENVQVIREGAGTKACLSYDLVKKLVT' A
#
# COMPACT_ATOMS: atom_id res chain seq x y z
N MET A 1 -5.60 -27.95 17.44
CA MET A 1 -5.57 -27.24 16.13
C MET A 1 -4.86 -28.17 15.16
N LYS A 2 -5.53 -28.65 14.11
CA LYS A 2 -4.94 -29.57 13.12
C LYS A 2 -4.03 -28.77 12.19
N ASN A 3 -2.72 -29.02 12.23
CA ASN A 3 -1.82 -28.60 11.16
C ASN A 3 -2.20 -29.39 9.90
N LEU A 4 -2.73 -28.73 8.87
CA LEU A 4 -2.89 -29.35 7.55
C LEU A 4 -1.51 -29.46 6.89
N PRO A 5 -1.01 -30.66 6.58
CA PRO A 5 0.22 -30.79 5.81
C PRO A 5 -0.02 -30.30 4.38
N GLY A 6 0.84 -29.39 3.91
CA GLY A 6 1.07 -29.22 2.48
C GLY A 6 0.76 -27.87 1.83
N VAL A 7 0.51 -26.79 2.56
CA VAL A 7 0.45 -25.44 1.94
C VAL A 7 1.80 -24.75 2.07
N LYS A 8 2.59 -24.76 1.00
CA LYS A 8 3.81 -23.94 0.89
C LYS A 8 3.39 -22.54 0.47
N VAL A 9 3.50 -21.58 1.39
CA VAL A 9 3.23 -20.16 1.11
C VAL A 9 4.55 -19.51 0.69
N ASP A 10 4.61 -18.97 -0.52
CA ASP A 10 5.76 -18.18 -0.96
C ASP A 10 5.76 -16.81 -0.26
N VAL A 11 6.68 -16.65 0.68
CA VAL A 11 6.91 -15.42 1.44
C VAL A 11 8.19 -14.69 1.01
N ALA A 12 8.84 -15.12 -0.07
CA ALA A 12 10.15 -14.60 -0.49
C ALA A 12 10.12 -13.07 -0.69
N ARG A 13 9.01 -12.53 -1.19
CA ARG A 13 8.78 -11.09 -1.34
C ARG A 13 8.81 -10.29 -0.02
N TYR A 14 8.49 -10.90 1.12
CA TYR A 14 8.48 -10.25 2.43
C TYR A 14 9.84 -10.37 3.15
N ALA A 15 10.80 -11.09 2.58
CA ALA A 15 12.11 -11.30 3.20
C ALA A 15 12.98 -10.04 3.20
N THR A 16 12.72 -9.10 2.29
CA THR A 16 13.52 -7.86 2.12
C THR A 16 12.78 -6.59 2.56
N GLY A 17 11.58 -6.71 3.13
CA GLY A 17 10.77 -5.58 3.58
C GLY A 17 9.31 -5.94 3.75
N ASN A 18 8.44 -4.92 3.84
CA ASN A 18 6.99 -5.11 3.89
C ASN A 18 6.31 -4.56 2.61
N PRO A 19 6.55 -5.17 1.44
CA PRO A 19 5.88 -4.75 0.21
C PRO A 19 4.41 -5.14 0.27
N ILE A 20 3.55 -4.12 0.32
CA ILE A 20 2.11 -4.31 0.18
C ILE A 20 1.79 -4.75 -1.25
N ASP A 21 0.73 -5.54 -1.40
CA ASP A 21 0.26 -5.94 -2.71
C ASP A 21 -0.32 -4.75 -3.49
N PRO A 22 -0.26 -4.76 -4.84
CA PRO A 22 -1.05 -3.85 -5.63
C PRO A 22 -2.54 -4.03 -5.33
N GLY A 23 -3.26 -2.93 -5.18
CA GLY A 23 -4.66 -2.94 -4.77
C GLY A 23 -5.14 -1.58 -4.32
N THR A 24 -6.42 -1.49 -3.95
CA THR A 24 -7.00 -0.27 -3.38
C THR A 24 -7.04 -0.39 -1.87
N TYR A 25 -6.43 0.58 -1.19
CA TYR A 25 -6.34 0.63 0.27
C TYR A 25 -6.96 1.91 0.79
N THR A 26 -7.64 1.83 1.94
CA THR A 26 -8.03 3.00 2.71
C THR A 26 -6.83 3.44 3.56
N LEU A 27 -6.21 4.56 3.21
CA LEU A 27 -4.99 5.05 3.84
C LEU A 27 -5.20 6.40 4.50
N ASP A 28 -4.58 6.60 5.66
CA ASP A 28 -4.40 7.93 6.25
C ASP A 28 -3.22 8.62 5.54
N ILE A 29 -3.46 9.82 5.02
CA ILE A 29 -2.50 10.58 4.24
C ILE A 29 -1.92 11.70 5.10
N PHE A 30 -0.59 11.72 5.19
CA PHE A 30 0.17 12.75 5.88
C PHE A 30 1.04 13.51 4.87
N LEU A 31 1.06 14.83 4.96
CA LEU A 31 1.98 15.68 4.21
C LEU A 31 2.75 16.56 5.20
N ASN A 32 4.08 16.49 5.16
CA ASN A 32 4.96 17.25 6.06
C ASN A 32 4.59 17.10 7.55
N GLY A 33 4.16 15.91 7.96
CA GLY A 33 3.76 15.60 9.34
C GLY A 33 2.32 15.95 9.72
N ARG A 34 1.56 16.64 8.87
CA ARG A 34 0.13 16.95 9.08
C ARG A 34 -0.75 15.89 8.43
N GLN A 35 -1.72 15.34 9.16
CA GLN A 35 -2.75 14.48 8.57
C GLN A 35 -3.68 15.33 7.71
N ILE A 36 -3.80 14.98 6.43
CA ILE A 36 -4.70 15.65 5.48
C ILE A 36 -6.07 14.97 5.48
N GLY A 37 -6.09 13.64 5.55
CA GLY A 37 -7.35 12.89 5.56
C GLY A 37 -7.15 11.40 5.39
N ARG A 38 -8.27 10.70 5.16
CA ARG A 38 -8.34 9.26 4.92
C ARG A 38 -9.02 9.01 3.58
N GLU A 39 -8.33 8.33 2.67
CA GLU A 39 -8.78 8.20 1.27
C GLU A 39 -8.55 6.77 0.76
N ASN A 40 -9.34 6.37 -0.25
CA ASN A 40 -9.07 5.15 -1.01
C ASN A 40 -8.01 5.44 -2.06
N VAL A 41 -6.84 4.84 -1.91
CA VAL A 41 -5.67 5.04 -2.77
C VAL A 41 -5.31 3.75 -3.48
N GLN A 42 -5.12 3.83 -4.80
CA GLN A 42 -4.62 2.72 -5.58
C GLN A 42 -3.11 2.61 -5.40
N VAL A 43 -2.64 1.44 -4.98
CA VAL A 43 -1.24 1.07 -4.93
C VAL A 43 -0.93 0.21 -6.15
N ILE A 44 0.11 0.58 -6.90
CA ILE A 44 0.53 -0.10 -8.12
C ILE A 44 1.94 -0.67 -7.96
N ARG A 45 2.26 -1.72 -8.73
CA ARG A 45 3.63 -2.22 -8.83
C ARG A 45 4.44 -1.30 -9.73
N GLU A 46 5.63 -0.93 -9.29
CA GLU A 46 6.61 -0.21 -10.11
C GLU A 46 8.01 -0.78 -9.83
N GLY A 47 8.59 -1.43 -10.85
CA GLY A 47 9.84 -2.17 -10.70
C GLY A 47 9.74 -3.28 -9.64
N ALA A 48 10.71 -3.30 -8.72
CA ALA A 48 10.76 -4.26 -7.62
C ALA A 48 9.90 -3.87 -6.39
N GLY A 49 9.20 -2.72 -6.43
CA GLY A 49 8.42 -2.20 -5.31
C GLY A 49 7.00 -1.79 -5.69
N THR A 50 6.39 -0.98 -4.82
CA THR A 50 5.05 -0.42 -5.03
C THR A 50 5.03 1.08 -4.80
N LYS A 51 4.16 1.78 -5.53
CA LYS A 51 3.89 3.22 -5.34
C LYS A 51 2.41 3.50 -5.19
N ALA A 52 2.09 4.59 -4.49
CA ALA A 52 0.74 5.14 -4.43
C ALA A 52 0.44 5.94 -5.70
N CYS A 53 -0.67 5.64 -6.35
CA CYS A 53 -1.21 6.39 -7.47
C CYS A 53 -2.15 7.47 -6.93
N LEU A 54 -1.72 8.74 -7.00
CA LEU A 54 -2.50 9.87 -6.52
C LEU A 54 -3.29 10.48 -7.68
N SER A 55 -4.61 10.54 -7.57
CA SER A 55 -5.43 11.25 -8.54
C SER A 55 -5.20 12.76 -8.46
N TYR A 56 -5.47 13.47 -9.55
CA TYR A 56 -5.36 14.93 -9.57
C TYR A 56 -6.23 15.61 -8.49
N ASP A 57 -7.44 15.08 -8.25
CA ASP A 57 -8.33 15.58 -7.20
C ASP A 57 -7.75 15.35 -5.80
N LEU A 58 -7.07 14.22 -5.58
CA LEU A 58 -6.38 13.98 -4.32
C LEU A 58 -5.23 14.98 -4.14
N VAL A 59 -4.42 15.22 -5.17
CA VAL A 59 -3.32 16.20 -5.11
C VAL A 59 -3.83 17.60 -4.78
N LYS A 60 -4.98 18.03 -5.30
CA LYS A 60 -5.60 19.31 -4.93
C LYS A 60 -5.89 19.43 -3.43
N LYS A 61 -6.32 18.34 -2.78
CA LYS A 61 -6.55 18.32 -1.33
C LYS A 61 -5.26 18.46 -0.52
N LEU A 62 -4.11 18.08 -1.09
CA LEU A 62 -2.81 18.13 -0.41
C LEU A 62 -2.22 19.54 -0.32
N VAL A 63 -2.58 20.43 -1.24
CA VAL A 63 -2.02 21.79 -1.34
C VAL A 63 -2.87 22.86 -0.64
N THR A 64 -3.87 22.45 0.14
CA THR A 64 -4.76 23.35 0.91
C THR A 64 -4.42 23.35 2.40
#